data_AF-A0A8H6W7J7-F1
#
_entry.id   AF-A0A8H6W7J7-F1
#
_cell.length_a   1.000
_cell.length_b   1.000
_cell.length_c   1.000
_cell.angle_alpha   90.00
_cell.angle_beta   90.00
_cell.angle_gamma   90.00
#
_symmetry.space_group_name_H-M   'P 1'
#
loop_
_entity.id
_entity.type
_entity.pdbx_description
1 polymer ?
#
loop_
_entity_poly.entity_id
_entity_poly.type
_entity_poly.pdbx_seq_one_letter_code
_entity_poly.pdbx_strand_id
1 'polypeptide(L)'
;MISSTVSRSSMRIVALPLTRINTSATIKLPRPTFYRFNITPPPPKPLLPRTGWLADYLPQEGIGKWVSNKANQTWISWGAAPEGSIKQRAFQIGERLMSQLDFEETNLKSLDLSIAPPLHAQEKAHDIPLFYPPTMLSGPQSLENLKTLVEQRIPIHSRGIYLWIFFGVLSAPLKLIPIIPNFPFYFCAWRTWSHVKARRAARYIKSLIDSKRVVRRHCMI
;
A
#
# COMPACT_ATOMS: atom_id res chain seq x y z
N MET A 1 -5.83 -19.87 -32.55
CA MET A 1 -4.62 -19.09 -32.18
C MET A 1 -5.07 -17.77 -31.56
N ILE A 2 -5.17 -17.71 -30.23
CA ILE A 2 -5.55 -16.48 -29.53
C ILE A 2 -4.27 -15.67 -29.33
N SER A 3 -4.07 -14.68 -30.20
CA SER A 3 -2.96 -13.74 -30.10
C SER A 3 -3.12 -12.92 -28.82
N SER A 4 -2.42 -13.31 -27.77
CA SER A 4 -2.31 -12.52 -26.54
C SER A 4 -1.26 -11.46 -26.75
N THR A 5 -1.69 -10.31 -27.29
CA THR A 5 -0.92 -9.07 -27.19
C THR A 5 -0.87 -8.69 -25.71
N VAL A 6 0.17 -9.14 -25.02
CA VAL A 6 0.44 -8.80 -23.63
C VAL A 6 0.71 -7.29 -23.56
N SER A 7 -0.35 -6.55 -23.25
CA SER A 7 -0.34 -5.11 -23.02
C SER A 7 0.69 -4.74 -21.96
N ARG A 8 1.51 -3.73 -22.28
CA ARG A 8 2.38 -2.95 -21.37
C ARG A 8 1.67 -2.70 -20.03
N SER A 9 2.38 -2.96 -18.93
CA SER A 9 2.00 -2.81 -17.51
C SER A 9 0.52 -2.44 -17.23
N SER A 10 -0.39 -3.42 -17.30
CA SER A 10 -1.79 -3.15 -16.95
C SER A 10 -1.98 -3.22 -15.43
N MET A 11 -2.26 -2.09 -14.79
CA MET A 11 -2.84 -2.09 -13.45
C MET A 11 -4.26 -2.68 -13.52
N ARG A 12 -4.63 -3.52 -12.56
CA ARG A 12 -5.96 -4.16 -12.47
C ARG A 12 -6.49 -4.04 -11.05
N ILE A 13 -7.80 -3.84 -10.92
CA ILE A 13 -8.49 -3.78 -9.62
C ILE A 13 -9.42 -4.98 -9.54
N VAL A 14 -9.33 -5.78 -8.48
CA VAL A 14 -10.21 -6.94 -8.26
C VAL A 14 -11.03 -6.70 -7.00
N ALA A 15 -12.35 -6.77 -7.10
CA ALA A 15 -13.27 -6.71 -5.98
C ALA A 15 -13.61 -8.14 -5.50
N LEU A 16 -13.29 -8.45 -4.25
CA LEU A 16 -13.50 -9.73 -3.59
C LEU A 16 -14.49 -9.53 -2.43
N PRO A 17 -15.71 -10.10 -2.49
CA PRO A 17 -16.64 -10.04 -1.36
C PRO A 17 -16.10 -10.90 -0.21
N LEU A 18 -16.01 -10.34 1.00
CA LEU A 18 -15.46 -11.04 2.17
C LEU A 18 -16.47 -11.97 2.86
N THR A 19 -17.74 -11.89 2.50
CA THR A 19 -18.81 -12.69 3.11
C THR A 19 -19.43 -13.63 2.08
N ARG A 20 -19.66 -14.89 2.49
CA ARG A 20 -20.41 -15.87 1.71
C ARG A 20 -21.85 -15.37 1.48
N ILE A 21 -22.44 -15.75 0.35
CA ILE A 21 -23.86 -15.47 0.05
C ILE A 21 -24.71 -16.10 1.16
N ASN A 22 -25.34 -15.26 1.99
CA ASN A 22 -26.42 -15.71 2.85
C ASN A 22 -27.74 -15.40 2.13
N THR A 23 -28.35 -16.42 1.54
CA THR A 23 -29.64 -16.31 0.83
C THR A 23 -30.80 -15.95 1.75
N SER A 24 -30.60 -16.02 3.07
CA SER A 24 -31.66 -15.87 4.09
C SER A 24 -31.65 -14.51 4.79
N ALA A 25 -30.74 -13.59 4.45
CA ALA A 25 -30.64 -12.29 5.12
C ALA A 25 -31.62 -11.25 4.51
N THR A 26 -32.65 -10.87 5.28
CA THR A 26 -33.67 -9.88 4.92
C THR A 26 -33.13 -8.44 4.80
N ILE A 27 -31.96 -8.16 5.37
CA ILE A 27 -31.36 -6.82 5.42
C ILE A 27 -30.25 -6.69 4.37
N LYS A 28 -30.46 -5.83 3.36
CA LYS A 28 -29.48 -5.47 2.32
C LYS A 28 -28.42 -4.49 2.86
N LEU A 29 -27.60 -4.92 3.82
CA LEU A 29 -26.44 -4.12 4.25
C LEU A 29 -25.37 -4.07 3.13
N PRO A 30 -24.64 -2.95 2.98
CA PRO A 30 -23.50 -2.87 2.06
C PRO A 30 -22.47 -3.94 2.46
N ARG A 31 -22.22 -4.89 1.56
CA ARG A 31 -21.34 -6.03 1.84
C ARG A 31 -19.90 -5.55 1.94
N PRO A 32 -19.12 -5.97 2.95
CA PRO A 32 -17.70 -5.65 3.01
C PRO A 32 -16.99 -6.26 1.81
N THR A 33 -16.50 -5.37 0.94
CA THR A 33 -15.85 -5.74 -0.33
C THR A 33 -14.37 -5.41 -0.21
N PHE A 34 -13.53 -6.43 -0.31
CA PHE A 34 -12.09 -6.29 -0.35
C PHE A 34 -11.64 -5.99 -1.76
N TYR A 35 -11.03 -4.83 -1.97
CA TYR A 35 -10.41 -4.53 -3.25
C TYR A 35 -8.97 -5.05 -3.24
N ARG A 36 -8.42 -5.45 -4.38
CA ARG A 36 -7.01 -5.77 -4.53
C ARG A 36 -6.45 -5.08 -5.75
N PHE A 37 -5.32 -4.39 -5.57
CA PHE A 37 -4.60 -3.73 -6.64
C PHE A 37 -3.46 -4.61 -7.11
N ASN A 38 -3.50 -5.03 -8.38
CA ASN A 38 -2.40 -5.76 -9.01
C ASN A 38 -1.74 -4.86 -10.04
N ILE A 39 -0.46 -4.59 -9.86
CA ILE A 39 0.38 -3.87 -10.81
C ILE A 39 1.51 -4.82 -11.23
N THR A 40 1.69 -5.01 -12.53
CA THR A 40 2.86 -5.73 -13.05
C THR A 40 4.10 -4.90 -12.76
N PRO A 41 5.12 -5.45 -12.06
CA PRO A 41 6.34 -4.71 -11.79
C PRO A 41 7.04 -4.36 -13.11
N PRO A 42 7.63 -3.15 -13.22
CA PRO A 42 8.40 -2.80 -14.40
C PRO A 42 9.68 -3.65 -14.41
N PRO A 43 10.32 -3.84 -15.58
CA PRO A 43 11.63 -4.46 -15.63
C PRO A 43 12.60 -3.72 -14.69
N PRO A 44 13.54 -4.45 -14.06
CA PRO A 44 14.50 -3.82 -13.15
C PRO A 44 15.24 -2.70 -13.89
N LYS A 45 15.25 -1.50 -13.31
CA LYS A 45 16.02 -0.38 -13.86
C LYS A 45 17.50 -0.80 -13.90
N PRO A 46 18.22 -0.49 -14.99
CA PRO A 46 19.65 -0.74 -15.05
C PRO A 46 20.35 -0.05 -13.88
N LEU A 47 21.39 -0.68 -13.36
CA LEU A 47 22.22 -0.11 -12.28
C LEU A 47 22.73 1.25 -12.72
N LEU A 48 22.69 2.23 -11.81
CA LEU A 48 23.18 3.56 -12.13
C LEU A 48 24.68 3.47 -12.47
N PRO A 49 25.14 4.07 -13.59
CA PRO A 49 26.55 4.06 -13.94
C PRO A 49 27.36 4.79 -12.87
N ARG A 50 28.47 4.18 -12.45
CA ARG A 50 29.40 4.73 -11.45
C ARG A 50 30.20 5.86 -12.10
N THR A 51 29.61 7.06 -12.15
CA THR A 51 30.18 8.24 -12.81
C THR A 51 30.23 9.41 -11.85
N GLY A 52 31.41 9.99 -11.64
CA GLY A 52 31.64 11.15 -10.75
C GLY A 52 32.39 10.82 -9.46
N TRP A 53 32.86 11.86 -8.76
CA TRP A 53 33.73 11.76 -7.57
C TRP A 53 33.07 11.11 -6.33
N LEU A 54 31.74 11.12 -6.25
CA LEU A 54 30.96 10.46 -5.19
C LEU A 54 30.55 9.03 -5.53
N ALA A 55 30.86 8.54 -6.74
CA ALA A 55 30.35 7.28 -7.23
C ALA A 55 30.91 6.08 -6.45
N ASP A 56 32.02 6.25 -5.74
CA ASP A 56 32.56 5.23 -4.86
C ASP A 56 31.81 5.07 -3.54
N TYR A 57 31.17 6.15 -3.06
CA TYR A 57 30.45 6.20 -1.79
C TYR A 57 28.96 5.90 -1.92
N LEU A 58 28.40 5.94 -3.13
CA LEU A 58 26.98 5.72 -3.38
C LEU A 58 26.68 4.26 -3.74
N PRO A 59 25.66 3.62 -3.12
CA PRO A 59 25.28 2.25 -3.45
C PRO A 59 24.67 2.17 -4.86
N GLN A 60 25.07 1.16 -5.65
CA GLN A 60 24.67 0.99 -7.07
C GLN A 60 23.15 0.86 -7.28
N GLU A 61 22.44 0.31 -6.30
CA GLU A 61 20.98 0.16 -6.33
C GLU A 61 20.21 1.45 -5.94
N GLY A 62 20.93 2.51 -5.57
CA GLY A 62 20.39 3.78 -5.08
C GLY A 62 20.19 3.82 -3.55
N ILE A 63 20.31 5.01 -2.97
CA ILE A 63 20.26 5.24 -1.51
C ILE A 63 18.96 4.68 -0.90
N GLY A 64 17.81 4.86 -1.57
CA GLY A 64 16.52 4.40 -1.06
C GLY A 64 16.45 2.87 -0.90
N LYS A 65 16.91 2.11 -1.90
CA LYS A 65 16.95 0.64 -1.83
C LYS A 65 17.95 0.18 -0.78
N TRP A 66 19.11 0.82 -0.70
CA TRP A 66 20.12 0.51 0.31
C TRP A 66 19.60 0.71 1.74
N VAL A 67 18.96 1.86 2.03
CA VAL A 67 18.33 2.11 3.35
C VAL A 67 17.28 1.06 3.65
N SER A 68 16.42 0.74 2.68
CA SER A 68 15.38 -0.29 2.85
C SER A 68 15.98 -1.67 3.14
N ASN A 69 17.01 -2.08 2.39
CA ASN A 69 17.67 -3.37 2.58
C ASN A 69 18.37 -3.44 3.92
N LYS A 70 19.05 -2.36 4.35
CA LYS A 70 19.71 -2.30 5.65
C LYS A 70 18.70 -2.35 6.80
N ALA A 71 17.59 -1.62 6.68
CA ALA A 71 16.50 -1.67 7.65
C ALA A 71 15.89 -3.09 7.75
N ASN A 72 15.64 -3.75 6.62
CA ASN A 72 15.14 -5.12 6.57
C ASN A 72 16.10 -6.11 7.23
N GLN A 73 17.40 -6.04 6.92
CA GLN A 73 18.42 -6.87 7.56
C GLN A 73 18.48 -6.64 9.06
N THR A 74 18.38 -5.39 9.49
CA THR A 74 18.36 -5.04 10.92
C THR A 74 17.11 -5.61 11.61
N TRP A 75 15.94 -5.50 10.98
CA TRP A 75 14.69 -6.08 11.48
C TRP A 75 14.80 -7.60 11.64
N ILE A 76 15.32 -8.31 10.62
CA ILE A 76 15.57 -9.76 10.66
C ILE A 76 16.55 -10.11 11.78
N SER A 77 17.62 -9.32 11.95
CA SER A 77 18.60 -9.56 13.02
C SER A 77 18.00 -9.42 14.43
N TRP A 78 16.96 -8.59 14.61
CA TRP A 78 16.24 -8.47 15.88
C TRP A 78 15.34 -9.66 16.14
N GLY A 79 14.76 -10.27 15.09
CA GLY A 79 14.02 -11.53 15.19
C GLY A 79 14.91 -12.72 15.56
N ALA A 80 16.16 -12.75 15.07
CA ALA A 80 17.15 -13.78 15.38
C ALA A 80 17.89 -13.57 16.72
N ALA A 81 17.56 -12.52 17.47
CA ALA A 81 18.17 -12.24 18.78
C ALA A 81 17.76 -13.30 19.83
N PRO A 82 18.58 -13.52 20.87
CA PRO A 82 18.31 -14.53 21.90
C PRO A 82 16.98 -14.29 22.62
N GLU A 83 16.36 -15.39 23.07
CA GLU A 83 15.06 -15.35 23.71
C GLU A 83 15.04 -14.44 24.95
N GLY A 84 14.06 -13.53 25.00
CA GLY A 84 13.91 -12.57 26.09
C GLY A 84 14.71 -11.26 25.92
N SER A 85 15.54 -11.13 24.89
CA SER A 85 16.22 -9.88 24.56
C SER A 85 15.22 -8.75 24.26
N ILE A 86 15.56 -7.52 24.65
CA ILE A 86 14.78 -6.32 24.31
C ILE A 86 14.58 -6.21 22.79
N LYS A 87 15.57 -6.62 22.00
CA LYS A 87 15.49 -6.64 20.52
C LYS A 87 14.43 -7.62 20.01
N GLN A 88 14.39 -8.83 20.58
CA GLN A 88 13.40 -9.84 20.22
C GLN A 88 11.98 -9.42 20.65
N ARG A 89 11.83 -8.83 21.84
CA ARG A 89 10.55 -8.25 22.30
C ARG A 89 10.09 -7.12 21.38
N ALA A 90 10.99 -6.23 20.97
CA ALA A 90 10.69 -5.17 20.02
C ALA A 90 10.23 -5.72 18.66
N PHE A 91 10.89 -6.78 18.17
CA PHE A 91 10.46 -7.50 16.97
C PHE A 91 9.04 -8.06 17.11
N GLN A 92 8.76 -8.82 18.18
CA GLN A 92 7.43 -9.41 18.42
C GLN A 92 6.32 -8.35 18.57
N ILE A 93 6.60 -7.26 19.28
CA ILE A 93 5.64 -6.15 19.42
C ILE A 93 5.40 -5.48 18.06
N GLY A 94 6.45 -5.25 17.27
CA GLY A 94 6.31 -4.69 15.93
C GLY A 94 5.50 -5.58 14.99
N GLU A 95 5.71 -6.90 15.00
CA GLU A 95 4.92 -7.85 14.21
C GLU A 95 3.44 -7.85 14.65
N ARG A 96 3.16 -7.78 15.95
CA ARG A 96 1.78 -7.64 16.47
C ARG A 96 1.12 -6.32 16.03
N LEU A 97 1.88 -5.22 15.99
CA LEU A 97 1.37 -3.93 15.54
C LEU A 97 1.15 -3.90 14.03
N MET A 98 2.03 -4.54 13.25
CA MET A 98 1.88 -4.63 11.80
C MET A 98 0.67 -5.48 11.40
N SER A 99 0.39 -6.55 12.15
CA SER A 99 -0.76 -7.42 11.89
C SER A 99 -2.11 -6.80 12.26
N GLN A 100 -2.12 -5.76 13.12
CA GLN A 100 -3.33 -5.02 13.50
C GLN A 100 -3.78 -3.98 12.47
N LEU A 101 -3.00 -3.74 11.40
CA LEU A 101 -3.40 -2.78 10.38
C LEU A 101 -4.65 -3.23 9.63
N ASP A 102 -5.66 -2.37 9.59
CA ASP A 102 -6.89 -2.58 8.83
C ASP A 102 -6.58 -3.03 7.39
N PHE A 103 -7.29 -4.06 6.94
CA PHE A 103 -7.09 -4.65 5.63
C PHE A 103 -7.20 -3.62 4.50
N GLU A 104 -8.05 -2.61 4.66
CA GLU A 104 -8.22 -1.53 3.69
C GLU A 104 -6.99 -0.62 3.59
N GLU A 105 -6.38 -0.29 4.73
CA GLU A 105 -5.14 0.49 4.75
C GLU A 105 -4.00 -0.32 4.12
N THR A 106 -3.87 -1.60 4.50
CA THR A 106 -2.88 -2.52 3.94
C THR A 106 -3.03 -2.67 2.43
N ASN A 107 -4.26 -2.79 1.95
CA ASN A 107 -4.55 -2.88 0.53
C ASN A 107 -4.22 -1.57 -0.22
N LEU A 108 -4.64 -0.41 0.28
CA LEU A 108 -4.29 0.88 -0.33
C LEU A 108 -2.77 1.08 -0.36
N LYS A 109 -2.04 0.62 0.66
CA LYS A 109 -0.57 0.67 0.70
C LYS A 109 0.11 -0.26 -0.30
N SER A 110 -0.54 -1.35 -0.71
CA SER A 110 0.00 -2.27 -1.71
C SER A 110 0.11 -1.61 -3.08
N LEU A 111 -0.67 -0.54 -3.32
CA LEU A 111 -0.59 0.25 -4.54
C LEU A 111 0.71 1.08 -4.57
N ASP A 112 1.63 0.72 -5.47
CA ASP A 112 2.83 1.50 -5.71
C ASP A 112 2.59 2.54 -6.80
N LEU A 113 2.49 3.80 -6.39
CA LEU A 113 2.29 4.94 -7.29
C LEU A 113 3.48 5.23 -8.20
N SER A 114 4.67 4.71 -7.88
CA SER A 114 5.83 4.88 -8.75
C SER A 114 5.75 4.02 -10.01
N ILE A 115 4.93 2.97 -9.97
CA ILE A 115 4.68 2.03 -11.07
C ILE A 115 3.30 2.28 -11.69
N ALA A 116 2.39 2.92 -10.94
CA ALA A 116 1.06 3.21 -11.42
C ALA A 116 1.07 4.14 -12.65
N PRO A 117 0.13 3.94 -13.60
CA PRO A 117 -0.02 4.82 -14.75
C PRO A 117 -0.10 6.32 -14.36
N PRO A 118 0.62 7.22 -15.04
CA PRO A 118 0.50 8.64 -14.75
C PRO A 118 -0.92 9.16 -15.05
N LEU A 119 -1.38 10.09 -14.21
CA LEU A 119 -2.71 10.69 -14.35
C LEU A 119 -2.82 11.60 -15.58
N HIS A 120 -1.72 12.26 -15.95
CA HIS A 120 -1.65 13.25 -17.03
C HIS A 120 -1.34 12.65 -18.41
N ALA A 121 -1.27 11.33 -18.55
CA ALA A 121 -1.18 10.71 -19.87
C ALA A 121 -2.49 10.97 -20.61
N GLN A 122 -2.48 11.95 -21.52
CA GLN A 122 -3.64 12.43 -22.28
C GLN A 122 -4.20 11.40 -23.28
N GLU A 123 -3.47 10.32 -23.54
CA GLU A 123 -3.97 9.25 -24.38
C GLU A 123 -4.81 8.27 -23.55
N LYS A 124 -5.89 7.77 -24.13
CA LYS A 124 -6.80 6.69 -23.66
C LYS A 124 -6.08 5.35 -23.34
N ALA A 125 -4.78 5.37 -23.09
CA ALA A 125 -3.89 4.24 -23.14
C ALA A 125 -4.14 3.22 -22.03
N HIS A 126 -4.61 3.62 -20.84
CA HIS A 126 -4.75 2.69 -19.72
C HIS A 126 -6.09 2.86 -19.01
N ASP A 127 -7.13 2.29 -19.60
CA ASP A 127 -8.35 1.90 -18.90
C ASP A 127 -8.00 0.83 -17.87
N ILE A 128 -8.31 1.08 -16.60
CA ILE A 128 -7.99 0.15 -15.51
C ILE A 128 -9.21 -0.74 -15.30
N PRO A 129 -9.13 -2.06 -15.60
CA PRO A 129 -10.26 -2.95 -15.42
C PRO A 129 -10.53 -3.17 -13.92
N LEU A 130 -11.78 -2.94 -13.53
CA LEU A 130 -12.36 -3.35 -12.25
C LEU A 130 -13.10 -4.67 -12.44
N PHE A 131 -12.48 -5.75 -11.98
CA PHE A 131 -13.05 -7.08 -11.95
C PHE A 131 -13.96 -7.24 -10.74
N TYR A 132 -15.16 -7.76 -10.94
CA TYR A 132 -16.08 -8.10 -9.86
C TYR A 132 -16.81 -9.41 -10.19
N PRO A 133 -17.17 -10.20 -9.15
CA PRO A 133 -18.00 -11.38 -9.33
C PRO A 133 -19.46 -10.96 -9.54
N PRO A 134 -20.06 -11.19 -10.74
CA PRO A 134 -21.42 -10.77 -11.03
C PRO A 134 -22.46 -11.47 -10.16
N THR A 135 -22.15 -12.68 -9.67
CA THR A 135 -23.01 -13.48 -8.79
C THR A 135 -23.28 -12.79 -7.46
N MET A 136 -22.38 -11.91 -7.00
CA MET A 136 -22.46 -11.30 -5.67
C MET A 136 -22.54 -9.77 -5.69
N LEU A 137 -22.08 -9.12 -6.75
CA LEU A 137 -21.98 -7.67 -6.80
C LEU A 137 -22.33 -7.14 -8.19
N SER A 138 -23.15 -6.10 -8.26
CA SER A 138 -23.43 -5.41 -9.51
C SER A 138 -22.28 -4.47 -9.89
N GLY A 139 -22.01 -4.31 -11.19
CA GLY A 139 -20.98 -3.38 -11.68
C GLY A 139 -21.11 -1.92 -11.20
N PRO A 140 -22.30 -1.29 -11.16
CA PRO A 140 -22.42 0.05 -10.58
C PRO A 140 -22.15 0.06 -9.07
N GLN A 141 -22.65 -0.92 -8.33
CA GLN A 141 -22.45 -1.04 -6.87
C GLN A 141 -20.97 -1.23 -6.53
N SER A 142 -20.21 -1.99 -7.33
CA SER A 142 -18.78 -2.21 -7.08
C SER A 142 -17.96 -0.93 -7.24
N LEU A 143 -18.32 -0.08 -8.19
CA LEU A 143 -17.69 1.22 -8.41
C LEU A 143 -18.08 2.22 -7.32
N GLU A 144 -19.35 2.25 -6.93
CA GLU A 144 -19.85 3.10 -5.85
C GLU A 144 -19.21 2.75 -4.50
N ASN A 145 -19.14 1.46 -4.17
CA ASN A 145 -18.45 0.98 -2.97
C ASN A 145 -16.96 1.39 -2.96
N LEU A 146 -16.28 1.30 -4.10
CA LEU A 146 -14.88 1.71 -4.22
C LEU A 146 -14.73 3.22 -4.01
N LYS A 147 -15.64 4.02 -4.58
CA LYS A 147 -15.67 5.46 -4.41
C LYS A 147 -15.87 5.83 -2.93
N THR A 148 -16.88 5.24 -2.28
CA THR A 148 -17.18 5.44 -0.86
C THR A 148 -16.00 5.07 0.03
N LEU A 149 -15.34 3.93 -0.23
CA LEU A 149 -14.14 3.51 0.50
C LEU A 149 -13.06 4.59 0.45
N VAL A 150 -12.74 5.05 -0.76
CA VAL A 150 -11.69 6.04 -0.96
C VAL A 150 -12.03 7.39 -0.32
N GLU A 151 -13.27 7.87 -0.48
CA GLU A 151 -13.74 9.13 0.10
C GLU A 151 -13.72 9.11 1.62
N GLN A 152 -14.12 8.00 2.24
CA GLN A 152 -14.09 7.85 3.70
C GLN A 152 -12.67 7.72 4.26
N ARG A 153 -11.75 7.05 3.55
CA ARG A 153 -10.39 6.77 4.05
C ARG A 153 -9.41 7.94 3.93
N ILE A 154 -9.58 8.82 2.94
CA ILE A 154 -8.72 10.01 2.77
C ILE A 154 -8.64 10.91 4.03
N PRO A 155 -9.77 11.32 4.67
CA PRO A 155 -9.71 12.16 5.87
C PRO A 155 -9.16 11.41 7.08
N ILE A 156 -9.46 10.12 7.23
CA ILE A 156 -8.93 9.26 8.32
C ILE A 156 -7.41 9.23 8.27
N HIS A 157 -6.82 8.92 7.11
CA HIS A 157 -5.36 8.93 6.95
C HIS A 157 -4.76 10.32 7.08
N SER A 158 -5.48 11.38 6.68
CA SER A 158 -4.99 12.75 6.86
C SER A 158 -4.86 13.12 8.34
N ARG A 159 -5.89 12.80 9.16
CA ARG A 159 -5.85 13.01 10.61
C ARG A 159 -4.77 12.15 11.27
N GLY A 160 -4.66 10.88 10.86
CA GLY A 160 -3.64 9.96 11.34
C GLY A 160 -2.22 10.49 11.12
N ILE A 161 -1.92 11.08 9.94
CA ILE A 161 -0.61 11.70 9.67
C ILE A 161 -0.27 12.75 10.73
N TYR A 162 -1.17 13.69 10.99
CA TYR A 162 -0.91 14.76 11.96
C TYR A 162 -0.76 14.21 13.38
N LEU A 163 -1.62 13.25 13.76
CA LEU A 163 -1.57 12.59 15.07
C LEU A 163 -0.21 11.91 15.31
N TRP A 164 0.27 11.13 14.33
CA TRP A 164 1.52 10.38 14.47
C TRP A 164 2.77 11.25 14.30
N ILE A 165 2.70 12.36 13.54
CA ILE A 165 3.76 13.37 13.52
C ILE A 165 3.89 14.02 14.90
N PHE A 166 2.77 14.39 15.52
CA PHE A 166 2.77 14.98 16.87
C PHE A 166 3.43 14.05 17.89
N PHE A 167 3.03 12.77 17.94
CA PHE A 167 3.67 11.78 18.79
C PHE A 167 5.13 11.49 18.40
N GLY A 168 5.47 11.59 17.12
CA GLY A 168 6.84 11.47 16.62
C GLY A 168 7.75 12.57 17.15
N VAL A 169 7.28 13.82 17.16
CA VAL A 169 8.02 14.95 17.74
C VAL A 169 8.15 14.79 19.25
N LEU A 170 7.07 14.39 19.93
CA LEU A 170 7.09 14.15 21.38
C LEU A 170 8.03 13.02 21.80
N SER A 171 8.17 11.99 20.96
CA SER A 171 9.08 10.86 21.19
C SER A 171 10.51 11.10 20.67
N ALA A 172 10.78 12.20 19.99
CA ALA A 172 12.11 12.53 19.47
C ALA A 172 13.20 12.67 20.56
N PRO A 173 12.94 13.31 21.72
CA PRO A 173 13.91 13.40 22.81
C PRO A 173 14.39 12.04 23.33
N LEU A 174 13.52 11.01 23.30
CA LEU A 174 13.88 9.65 23.72
C LEU A 174 14.95 9.01 22.81
N LYS A 175 15.24 9.59 21.64
CA LYS A 175 16.30 9.12 20.73
C LYS A 175 17.69 9.50 21.24
N LEU A 176 17.79 10.54 22.07
CA LEU A 176 19.08 11.03 22.57
C LEU A 176 19.74 10.06 23.57
N ILE A 177 18.98 9.06 24.07
CA ILE A 177 19.45 8.08 25.05
C ILE A 177 19.95 6.82 24.30
N PRO A 178 21.26 6.50 24.33
CA PRO A 178 21.85 5.43 23.51
C PRO A 178 21.55 3.99 24.00
N ILE A 179 20.88 3.83 25.15
CA ILE A 179 20.70 2.54 25.83
C ILE A 179 19.52 1.73 25.25
N ILE A 180 18.52 2.39 24.66
CA ILE A 180 17.28 1.76 24.20
C ILE A 180 17.06 2.09 22.72
N PRO A 181 16.84 1.10 21.82
CA PRO A 181 16.36 1.41 20.48
C PRO A 181 15.03 2.17 20.62
N ASN A 182 14.97 3.44 20.20
CA ASN A 182 13.78 4.30 20.33
C ASN A 182 12.64 3.83 19.42
N PHE A 183 12.08 2.67 19.76
CA PHE A 183 10.94 2.04 19.13
C PHE A 183 9.73 2.98 19.03
N PRO A 184 9.39 3.80 20.05
CA PRO A 184 8.31 4.79 19.93
C PRO A 184 8.47 5.74 18.75
N PHE A 185 9.66 6.32 18.57
CA PHE A 185 9.92 7.24 17.45
C PHE A 185 9.86 6.52 16.10
N TYR A 186 10.54 5.38 15.97
CA TYR A 186 10.54 4.63 14.72
C TYR A 186 9.13 4.16 14.34
N PHE A 187 8.33 3.75 15.33
CA PHE A 187 6.94 3.39 15.13
C PHE A 187 6.11 4.59 14.63
N CYS A 188 6.24 5.76 15.26
CA CYS A 188 5.56 6.98 14.81
C CYS A 188 5.96 7.37 13.38
N ALA A 189 7.25 7.27 13.04
CA ALA A 189 7.75 7.55 11.70
C ALA A 189 7.19 6.56 10.66
N TRP A 190 7.25 5.26 10.95
CA TRP A 190 6.67 4.22 10.10
C TRP A 190 5.15 4.40 9.95
N ARG A 191 4.44 4.72 11.03
CA ARG A 191 2.98 4.90 11.03
C ARG A 191 2.56 6.14 10.24
N THR A 192 3.34 7.21 10.33
CA THR A 192 3.19 8.41 9.49
C THR A 192 3.38 8.07 8.02
N TRP A 193 4.48 7.39 7.67
CA TRP A 193 4.73 6.95 6.29
C TRP A 193 3.61 6.04 5.75
N SER A 194 3.12 5.12 6.58
CA SER A 194 2.00 4.22 6.28
C SER A 194 0.76 5.01 5.85
N HIS A 195 0.35 6.00 6.65
CA HIS A 195 -0.79 6.84 6.33
C HIS A 195 -0.55 7.74 5.12
N VAL A 196 0.67 8.29 4.95
CA VAL A 196 1.00 9.07 3.75
C VAL A 196 0.85 8.23 2.49
N LYS A 197 1.38 7.00 2.50
CA LYS A 197 1.30 6.08 1.37
C LYS A 197 -0.16 5.70 1.06
N ALA A 198 -0.91 5.28 2.07
CA ALA A 198 -2.33 4.93 1.92
C ALA A 198 -3.16 6.11 1.40
N ARG A 199 -2.94 7.32 1.94
CA ARG A 199 -3.63 8.55 1.50
C ARG A 199 -3.33 8.90 0.05
N ARG A 200 -2.06 8.80 -0.38
CA ARG A 200 -1.68 9.06 -1.77
C ARG A 200 -2.35 8.05 -2.71
N ALA A 201 -2.34 6.76 -2.34
CA ALA A 201 -3.00 5.71 -3.10
C ALA A 201 -4.52 5.94 -3.23
N ALA A 202 -5.18 6.28 -2.11
CA ALA A 202 -6.59 6.60 -2.10
C ALA A 202 -6.92 7.79 -3.03
N ARG A 203 -6.16 8.91 -2.94
CA ARG A 203 -6.35 10.06 -3.84
C ARG A 203 -6.14 9.72 -5.31
N TYR A 204 -5.14 8.89 -5.61
CA TYR A 204 -4.89 8.42 -6.97
C TYR A 204 -6.09 7.63 -7.51
N ILE A 205 -6.63 6.69 -6.74
CA ILE A 205 -7.84 5.94 -7.14
C ILE A 205 -9.03 6.89 -7.30
N LYS A 206 -9.21 7.87 -6.40
CA LYS A 206 -10.25 8.90 -6.52
C LYS A 206 -10.15 9.61 -7.87
N SER A 207 -8.95 10.06 -8.25
CA SER A 207 -8.73 10.75 -9.51
C SER A 207 -8.99 9.85 -10.73
N LEU A 208 -8.75 8.54 -10.65
CA LEU A 208 -9.07 7.59 -11.71
C LEU A 208 -10.59 7.42 -11.89
N ILE A 209 -11.34 7.38 -10.77
CA ILE A 209 -12.80 7.29 -10.77
C ILE A 209 -13.40 8.59 -11.32
N ASP A 210 -12.93 9.74 -10.84
CA ASP A 210 -13.40 11.06 -11.27
C ASP A 210 -13.14 11.28 -12.77
N SER A 211 -12.02 10.75 -13.29
CA SER A 211 -11.68 10.79 -14.73
C SER A 211 -12.37 9.72 -15.58
N LYS A 212 -13.28 8.91 -15.01
CA LYS A 212 -13.99 7.79 -15.68
C LYS A 212 -13.05 6.78 -16.37
N ARG A 213 -11.82 6.59 -15.85
CA ARG A 213 -10.80 5.67 -16.39
C ARG A 213 -10.92 4.22 -15.87
N VAL A 214 -11.88 3.98 -14.99
CA VAL A 214 -12.13 2.66 -14.39
C VAL A 214 -13.19 1.93 -15.21
N VAL A 215 -12.78 0.89 -15.94
CA VAL A 215 -13.68 0.11 -16.79
C VAL A 215 -14.17 -1.12 -16.04
N ARG A 216 -15.49 -1.28 -15.94
CA ARG A 216 -16.13 -2.42 -15.30
C ARG A 216 -15.99 -3.66 -16.17
N ARG A 217 -15.41 -4.73 -15.63
CA ARG A 217 -15.25 -6.02 -16.30
C ARG A 217 -15.80 -7.12 -15.42
N HIS A 218 -16.61 -7.99 -15.99
CA HIS A 218 -17.08 -9.18 -15.30
C HIS A 218 -15.94 -10.19 -15.19
N CYS A 219 -15.77 -10.80 -14.01
CA CYS A 219 -14.87 -11.91 -13.80
C CYS A 219 -15.71 -13.11 -13.35
N MET A 220 -15.70 -14.19 -14.15
CA MET A 220 -16.10 -15.50 -13.68
C MET A 220 -14.89 -16.06 -12.94
N ILE A 221 -14.94 -16.03 -11.61
CA ILE A 221 -13.96 -16.67 -10.73
C ILE A 221 -14.43 -18.10 -10.49
#